data_AF-M5XA72-F1
#
_entry.id   AF-M5XA72-F1
#
_cell.length_a   1.000
_cell.length_b   1.000
_cell.length_c   1.000
_cell.angle_alpha   90.00
_cell.angle_beta   90.00
_cell.angle_gamma   90.00
#
_symmetry.space_group_name_H-M   'P 1'
#
loop_
_entity.id
_entity.type
_entity.pdbx_description
1 polymer ?
#
loop_
_entity_poly.entity_id
_entity_poly.type
_entity_poly.pdbx_seq_one_letter_code
_entity_poly.pdbx_strand_id
1 'polypeptide(L)'
;MIPPPNIVNKMLSVVTGNSSNMSDTLPGATSSCIPWRTTYLKYANNEVYVDLVEEMDAIVNRDGVLVKCKIYGEVQVNSHLSDVPDLTLSFANPSILDNVRFHPCVRFFPWESQQILSFVPPDGQFKLRSYKCVVLKGH
;
A
#
# COMPACT_ATOMS: atom_id res chain seq x y z
N MET A 1 -30.87 -4.60 -19.42
CA MET A 1 -30.72 -3.51 -18.43
C MET A 1 -30.57 -4.15 -17.06
N ILE A 2 -29.38 -4.05 -16.45
CA ILE A 2 -29.14 -4.54 -15.09
C ILE A 2 -29.37 -3.34 -14.16
N PRO A 3 -30.33 -3.40 -13.22
CA PRO A 3 -30.61 -2.28 -12.33
C PRO A 3 -29.43 -2.07 -11.36
N PRO A 4 -29.08 -0.82 -11.02
CA PRO A 4 -27.97 -0.54 -10.11
C PRO A 4 -28.28 -1.05 -8.70
N PRO A 5 -27.28 -1.57 -7.97
CA PRO A 5 -27.48 -2.10 -6.63
C PRO A 5 -27.82 -0.97 -5.64
N ASN A 6 -29.00 -1.05 -5.04
CA ASN A 6 -29.51 -0.07 -4.08
C ASN A 6 -29.18 -0.48 -2.64
N ILE A 7 -28.55 0.43 -1.89
CA ILE A 7 -27.98 0.23 -0.54
C ILE A 7 -29.04 -0.24 0.48
N VAL A 8 -30.30 0.14 0.29
CA VAL A 8 -31.43 -0.19 1.16
C VAL A 8 -31.71 -1.69 1.28
N ASN A 9 -31.49 -2.47 0.22
CA ASN A 9 -31.71 -3.92 0.28
C ASN A 9 -30.66 -4.65 1.14
N LYS A 10 -29.45 -4.08 1.26
CA LYS A 10 -28.38 -4.61 2.14
C LYS A 10 -28.66 -4.33 3.62
N MET A 11 -29.34 -3.24 3.95
CA MET A 11 -29.66 -2.92 5.35
C MET A 11 -30.90 -3.66 5.86
N LEU A 12 -31.88 -3.95 5.00
CA LEU A 12 -33.06 -4.72 5.40
C LEU A 12 -32.71 -6.15 5.87
N SER A 13 -31.69 -6.78 5.28
CA SER A 13 -31.24 -8.11 5.72
C SER A 13 -30.52 -8.10 7.07
N VAL A 14 -30.10 -6.93 7.58
CA VAL A 14 -29.49 -6.79 8.90
C VAL A 14 -30.55 -6.63 10.00
N VAL A 15 -31.69 -6.01 9.67
CA VAL A 15 -32.75 -5.72 10.67
C VAL A 15 -33.81 -6.81 10.81
N THR A 16 -33.92 -7.71 9.83
CA THR A 16 -35.05 -8.66 9.74
C THR A 16 -34.65 -10.11 9.99
N GLY A 17 -33.76 -10.34 10.98
CA GLY A 17 -33.14 -11.64 11.32
C GLY A 17 -34.01 -12.87 11.04
N ASN A 18 -33.76 -13.53 9.90
CA ASN A 18 -34.49 -14.70 9.46
C ASN A 18 -33.55 -15.92 9.51
N SER A 19 -33.68 -16.64 10.63
CA SER A 19 -33.28 -18.02 10.97
C SER A 19 -32.31 -18.84 10.09
N SER A 20 -31.39 -19.51 10.82
CA SER A 20 -30.78 -20.84 10.59
C SER A 20 -29.48 -20.96 9.77
N ASN A 21 -28.35 -20.60 10.39
CA ASN A 21 -27.26 -21.51 10.77
C ASN A 21 -26.16 -20.67 11.43
N MET A 22 -26.06 -20.75 12.76
CA MET A 22 -24.99 -20.12 13.52
C MET A 22 -23.71 -20.91 13.25
N SER A 23 -22.90 -20.49 12.28
CA SER A 23 -21.46 -20.72 12.38
C SER A 23 -20.94 -19.63 13.32
N ASP A 24 -20.26 -19.99 14.41
CA ASP A 24 -19.72 -19.06 15.43
C ASP A 24 -18.66 -18.06 14.91
N THR A 25 -18.48 -18.00 13.59
CA THR A 25 -17.57 -17.13 12.90
C THR A 25 -18.36 -16.15 12.04
N LEU A 26 -18.46 -14.90 12.50
CA LEU A 26 -18.86 -13.76 11.66
C LEU A 26 -18.00 -13.76 10.38
N PRO A 27 -18.55 -13.39 9.20
CA PRO A 27 -17.74 -13.19 8.00
C PRO A 27 -16.64 -12.17 8.32
N GLY A 28 -15.37 -12.56 8.27
CA GLY A 28 -14.23 -11.74 8.73
C GLY A 28 -14.04 -10.40 8.00
N ALA A 29 -14.90 -10.11 7.01
CA ALA A 29 -15.01 -8.83 6.31
C ALA A 29 -15.88 -7.79 7.06
N THR A 30 -16.59 -8.17 8.13
CA THR A 30 -17.43 -7.22 8.92
C THR A 30 -16.77 -6.77 10.22
N SER A 31 -15.57 -7.26 10.55
CA SER A 31 -14.88 -6.96 11.83
C SER A 31 -13.70 -6.00 11.70
N SER A 32 -13.20 -5.70 10.49
CA SER A 32 -12.10 -4.75 10.29
C SER A 32 -12.55 -3.53 9.46
N CYS A 33 -12.29 -2.32 9.97
CA CYS A 33 -12.48 -1.07 9.23
C CYS A 33 -11.44 -0.87 8.11
N ILE A 34 -10.63 -1.90 7.81
CA ILE A 34 -9.48 -1.85 6.92
C ILE A 34 -9.70 -2.90 5.83
N PRO A 35 -10.13 -2.49 4.62
CA PRO A 35 -10.66 -3.43 3.63
C PRO A 35 -9.61 -4.38 3.04
N TRP A 36 -8.32 -4.07 3.17
CA TRP A 36 -7.21 -4.90 2.68
C TRP A 36 -6.58 -5.80 3.75
N ARG A 37 -7.07 -5.81 5.00
CA ARG A 37 -6.47 -6.61 6.08
C ARG A 37 -7.52 -7.21 7.02
N THR A 38 -7.40 -8.51 7.29
CA THR A 38 -8.25 -9.22 8.26
C THR A 38 -7.59 -9.28 9.65
N THR A 39 -8.41 -9.32 10.69
CA THR A 39 -7.98 -9.28 12.10
C THR A 39 -7.51 -10.63 12.65
N TYR A 40 -7.70 -11.73 11.92
CA TYR A 40 -7.45 -13.09 12.44
C TYR A 40 -6.14 -13.73 11.96
N LEU A 41 -5.25 -12.97 11.30
CA LEU A 41 -3.97 -13.47 10.84
C LEU A 41 -3.01 -13.64 12.02
N LYS A 42 -2.46 -14.85 12.17
CA LYS A 42 -1.43 -15.16 13.16
C LYS A 42 -0.26 -15.88 12.51
N TYR A 43 0.94 -15.36 12.74
CA TYR A 43 2.19 -15.95 12.31
C TYR A 43 3.00 -16.40 13.52
N ALA A 44 3.79 -17.47 13.37
CA ALA A 44 4.70 -17.92 14.41
C ALA A 44 5.79 -16.87 14.69
N ASN A 45 6.28 -16.21 13.63
CA ASN A 45 7.21 -15.09 13.69
C ASN A 45 6.60 -13.91 12.92
N ASN A 46 6.70 -12.72 13.49
CA ASN A 46 6.26 -11.50 12.83
C ASN A 46 7.42 -10.91 12.04
N GLU A 47 7.34 -10.96 10.71
CA GLU A 47 8.41 -10.55 9.81
C GLU A 47 7.88 -9.62 8.73
N VAL A 48 8.69 -8.64 8.33
CA VAL A 48 8.40 -7.76 7.20
C VAL A 48 9.67 -7.54 6.40
N TYR A 49 9.59 -7.79 5.11
CA TYR A 49 10.67 -7.53 4.16
C TYR A 49 10.26 -6.37 3.26
N VAL A 50 11.22 -5.50 2.96
CA VAL A 50 11.01 -4.33 2.12
C VAL A 50 12.13 -4.29 1.09
N ASP A 51 11.75 -4.42 -0.17
CA ASP A 51 12.66 -4.39 -1.30
C ASP A 51 12.51 -3.07 -2.06
N LEU A 52 13.63 -2.42 -2.35
CA LEU A 52 13.70 -1.23 -3.18
C LEU A 52 14.20 -1.65 -4.57
N VAL A 53 13.27 -1.71 -5.52
CA VAL A 53 13.57 -2.13 -6.89
C VAL A 53 13.60 -0.89 -7.78
N GLU A 54 14.76 -0.61 -8.37
CA GLU A 54 14.96 0.57 -9.23
C GLU A 54 15.47 0.18 -10.61
N GLU A 55 14.91 0.82 -11.63
CA GLU A 55 15.36 0.75 -13.02
C GLU A 55 15.89 2.12 -13.44
N MET A 56 17.08 2.15 -14.04
CA MET A 56 17.77 3.38 -14.42
C MET A 56 17.95 3.50 -15.94
N ASP A 57 17.33 4.53 -16.51
CA ASP A 57 17.52 4.96 -17.88
C ASP A 57 18.53 6.11 -17.94
N ALA A 58 19.73 5.83 -18.44
CA ALA A 58 20.80 6.82 -18.54
C ALA A 58 21.29 7.01 -19.99
N ILE A 59 21.53 8.27 -20.38
CA ILE A 59 22.20 8.65 -21.62
C ILE A 59 23.55 9.26 -21.27
N VAL A 60 24.62 8.66 -21.78
CA VAL A 60 26.00 9.09 -21.60
C VAL A 60 26.57 9.46 -22.97
N ASN A 61 27.24 10.60 -23.07
CA ASN A 61 27.88 11.01 -24.33
C ASN A 61 29.23 10.28 -24.54
N ARG A 62 29.87 10.50 -25.69
CA ARG A 62 31.18 9.89 -26.01
C ARG A 62 32.29 10.26 -25.01
N ASP A 63 32.19 11.42 -24.38
CA ASP A 63 33.16 11.91 -23.39
C ASP A 63 32.95 11.30 -21.99
N GLY A 64 31.99 10.38 -21.83
CA GLY A 64 31.65 9.76 -20.54
C GLY A 64 30.78 10.66 -19.64
N VAL A 65 30.26 11.76 -20.17
CA VAL A 65 29.42 12.71 -19.42
C VAL A 65 27.97 12.25 -19.45
N LEU A 66 27.35 12.16 -18.26
CA LEU A 66 25.92 11.92 -18.11
C LEU A 66 25.12 13.11 -18.66
N VAL A 67 24.34 12.86 -19.71
CA VAL A 67 23.44 13.84 -20.35
C VAL A 67 22.07 13.83 -19.69
N LYS A 68 21.58 12.63 -19.34
CA LYS A 68 20.25 12.45 -18.74
C LYS A 68 20.22 11.16 -17.95
N CYS A 69 19.59 11.20 -16.78
CA CYS A 69 19.27 10.00 -16.01
C CYS A 69 17.85 10.09 -15.47
N LYS A 70 17.08 9.02 -15.67
CA LYS A 70 15.77 8.83 -15.09
C LYS A 70 15.78 7.52 -14.32
N ILE A 71 15.24 7.55 -13.11
CA ILE A 71 15.10 6.37 -12.28
C ILE A 71 13.60 6.13 -12.09
N TYR A 72 13.18 4.89 -12.28
CA TYR A 72 11.85 4.41 -11.93
C TYR A 72 12.01 3.45 -10.76
N GLY A 73 11.40 3.78 -9.62
CA GLY A 73 11.56 3.01 -8.40
C GLY A 73 10.23 2.48 -7.88
N GLU A 74 10.28 1.28 -7.32
CA GLU A 74 9.16 0.64 -6.64
C GLU A 74 9.60 0.14 -5.27
N VAL A 75 8.74 0.34 -4.27
CA VAL A 75 8.91 -0.25 -2.94
C VAL A 75 7.98 -1.45 -2.86
N GLN A 76 8.57 -2.64 -2.86
CA GLN A 76 7.85 -3.90 -2.70
C GLN A 76 7.94 -4.34 -1.24
N VAL A 77 6.84 -4.82 -0.69
CA VAL A 77 6.75 -5.23 0.71
C VAL A 77 6.21 -6.65 0.75
N ASN A 78 6.82 -7.48 1.60
CA ASN A 78 6.33 -8.80 1.94
C ASN A 78 6.07 -8.87 3.45
N SER A 79 4.79 -8.80 3.85
CA SER A 79 4.39 -8.70 5.25
C SER A 79 3.80 -10.01 5.75
N HIS A 80 4.43 -10.59 6.77
CA HIS A 80 3.93 -11.73 7.55
C HIS A 80 3.80 -11.30 9.01
N LEU A 81 2.84 -10.41 9.25
CA LEU A 81 2.60 -9.84 10.57
C LEU A 81 1.23 -10.29 11.09
N SER A 82 1.14 -10.56 12.38
CA SER A 82 -0.11 -10.93 13.04
C SER A 82 -1.00 -9.70 13.29
N ASP A 83 -2.30 -9.92 13.46
CA ASP A 83 -3.29 -8.90 13.83
C ASP A 83 -3.31 -7.69 12.85
N VAL A 84 -3.44 -6.46 13.38
CA VAL A 84 -3.53 -5.19 12.62
C VAL A 84 -2.39 -4.22 13.00
N PRO A 85 -1.15 -4.48 12.55
CA PRO A 85 0.01 -3.66 12.86
C PRO A 85 -0.05 -2.34 12.10
N ASP A 86 0.34 -1.25 12.76
CA ASP A 86 0.52 0.06 12.16
C ASP A 86 2.00 0.29 11.91
N LEU A 87 2.40 0.41 10.64
CA LEU A 87 3.78 0.56 10.23
C LEU A 87 4.08 1.99 9.81
N THR A 88 5.30 2.42 10.13
CA THR A 88 5.86 3.70 9.71
C THR A 88 7.14 3.46 8.92
N LEU A 89 7.23 4.02 7.72
CA LEU A 89 8.41 3.98 6.87
C LEU A 89 8.76 5.38 6.36
N SER A 90 10.02 5.76 6.44
CA SER A 90 10.53 7.06 6.00
C SER A 90 11.75 6.88 5.10
N PHE A 91 11.97 7.86 4.23
CA PHE A 91 13.16 7.97 3.40
C PHE A 91 14.05 9.06 3.94
N ALA A 92 15.37 8.91 3.82
CA ALA A 92 16.31 9.95 4.24
C ALA A 92 16.08 11.26 3.46
N ASN A 93 15.87 11.16 2.15
CA ASN A 93 15.69 12.30 1.25
C ASN A 93 14.43 12.12 0.39
N PRO A 94 13.21 12.34 0.94
CA PRO A 94 11.98 12.14 0.18
C PRO A 94 11.79 13.19 -0.93
N SER A 95 12.46 14.34 -0.84
CA SER A 95 12.36 15.45 -1.81
C SER A 95 12.89 15.13 -3.21
N ILE A 96 13.71 14.07 -3.36
CA ILE A 96 14.22 13.65 -4.67
C ILE A 96 13.18 12.85 -5.47
N LEU A 97 12.08 12.46 -4.82
CA LEU A 97 11.06 11.58 -5.38
C LEU A 97 9.96 12.41 -6.03
N ASP A 98 9.68 12.11 -7.29
CA ASP A 98 8.66 12.75 -8.12
C ASP A 98 7.61 11.72 -8.58
N ASN A 99 6.44 12.20 -9.00
CA ASN A 99 5.33 11.40 -9.49
C ASN A 99 4.96 10.21 -8.59
N VAL A 100 5.02 10.39 -7.27
CA VAL A 100 4.81 9.30 -6.31
C VAL A 100 3.36 8.81 -6.39
N ARG A 101 3.20 7.48 -6.43
CA ARG A 101 1.89 6.82 -6.35
C ARG A 101 1.91 5.82 -5.20
N PHE A 102 0.83 5.78 -4.45
CA PHE A 102 0.71 4.96 -3.25
C PHE A 102 -0.26 3.81 -3.42
N HIS A 103 0.00 2.73 -2.71
CA HIS A 103 -1.02 1.75 -2.40
C HIS A 103 -2.11 2.39 -1.52
N PRO A 104 -3.39 1.99 -1.66
CA PRO A 104 -4.49 2.51 -0.83
C PRO A 104 -4.29 2.36 0.69
N CYS A 105 -3.36 1.49 1.11
CA CYS A 105 -3.06 1.31 2.52
C CYS A 105 -2.31 2.47 3.17
N VAL A 106 -1.71 3.36 2.37
CA VAL A 106 -0.95 4.51 2.85
C VAL A 106 -1.87 5.66 3.19
N ARG A 107 -1.75 6.16 4.42
CA ARG A 107 -2.43 7.38 4.86
C ARG A 107 -1.76 8.59 4.21
N PHE A 108 -2.53 9.38 3.48
CA PHE A 108 -2.01 10.52 2.73
C PHE A 108 -1.55 11.69 3.61
N PHE A 109 -2.28 12.00 4.70
CA PHE A 109 -2.00 13.18 5.52
C PHE A 109 -0.63 13.16 6.22
N PRO A 110 -0.17 12.05 6.84
CA PRO A 110 1.20 11.95 7.37
C PRO A 110 2.28 12.13 6.29
N TRP A 111 2.03 11.63 5.07
CA TRP A 111 2.93 11.84 3.95
C TRP A 111 2.98 13.33 3.57
N GLU A 112 1.83 13.96 3.38
CA GLU A 112 1.75 15.37 3.01
C GLU A 112 2.43 16.29 4.02
N SER A 113 2.24 16.06 5.32
CA SER A 113 2.79 16.92 6.37
C SER A 113 4.25 16.63 6.73
N GLN A 114 4.66 15.35 6.78
CA GLN A 114 5.93 14.93 7.37
C GLN A 114 6.78 14.07 6.43
N GLN A 115 6.29 13.76 5.23
CA GLN A 115 6.92 12.84 4.28
C GLN A 115 7.14 11.43 4.87
N ILE A 116 6.22 11.02 5.73
CA ILE A 116 6.23 9.72 6.40
C ILE A 116 5.14 8.82 5.80
N LEU A 117 5.50 7.59 5.45
CA LEU A 117 4.53 6.57 5.05
C LEU A 117 4.00 5.87 6.28
N SER A 118 2.74 6.11 6.60
CA SER A 118 2.02 5.43 7.69
C SER A 118 0.93 4.55 7.10
N PHE A 119 0.94 3.25 7.41
CA PHE A 119 0.04 2.29 6.79
C PHE A 119 -0.14 1.02 7.61
N VAL A 120 -1.30 0.39 7.44
CA VAL A 120 -1.54 -1.00 7.84
C VAL A 120 -1.32 -1.88 6.60
N PRO A 121 -0.28 -2.73 6.54
CA PRO A 121 0.07 -3.45 5.32
C PRO A 121 -1.00 -4.50 4.96
N PRO A 122 -1.31 -4.71 3.68
CA PRO A 122 -1.85 -5.99 3.21
C PRO A 122 -0.94 -7.15 3.65
N ASP A 123 -1.54 -8.34 3.75
CA ASP A 123 -0.81 -9.56 4.05
C ASP A 123 -0.09 -10.10 2.79
N GLY A 124 1.10 -10.66 2.97
CA GLY A 124 1.94 -11.17 1.88
C GLY A 124 2.60 -10.08 1.05
N GLN A 125 2.81 -10.36 -0.25
CA GLN A 125 3.54 -9.49 -1.18
C GLN A 125 2.63 -8.43 -1.81
N PHE A 126 3.02 -7.17 -1.73
CA PHE A 126 2.35 -6.06 -2.41
C PHE A 126 3.31 -4.92 -2.74
N LYS A 127 2.90 -4.08 -3.69
CA LYS A 127 3.61 -2.84 -4.03
C LYS A 127 3.12 -1.71 -3.14
N LEU A 128 3.96 -1.21 -2.25
CA LEU A 128 3.63 -0.12 -1.33
C LEU A 128 3.55 1.23 -2.05
N ARG A 129 4.52 1.51 -2.92
CA ARG A 129 4.56 2.73 -3.73
C ARG A 129 5.40 2.58 -4.98
N SER A 130 5.20 3.50 -5.92
CA SER A 130 6.09 3.74 -7.05
C SER A 130 6.46 5.22 -7.12
N TYR A 131 7.64 5.53 -7.63
CA TYR A 131 8.12 6.90 -7.80
C TYR A 131 9.01 7.01 -9.03
N LYS A 132 9.27 8.24 -9.44
CA LYS A 132 10.28 8.60 -10.42
C LYS A 132 11.30 9.50 -9.76
N CYS A 133 12.55 9.45 -10.20
CA CYS A 133 13.54 10.45 -9.84
C CYS A 133 14.22 10.90 -11.13
N VAL A 134 14.43 12.20 -11.28
CA VAL A 134 15.19 12.76 -12.39
C VAL A 134 16.45 13.38 -11.82
N VAL A 135 17.60 12.80 -12.18
CA VAL A 135 18.89 13.39 -11.85
C VAL A 135 19.22 14.37 -12.96
N LEU A 136 18.84 15.63 -12.75
CA LEU A 136 19.28 16.73 -13.60
C LEU A 136 20.65 17.20 -13.11
N LYS A 137 21.60 17.35 -14.04
CA LYS A 137 22.86 18.03 -13.72
C LYS A 137 22.52 19.47 -13.32
N GLY A 138 22.96 19.86 -12.12
CA GLY A 138 23.21 21.27 -11.84
C GLY A 138 24.27 21.78 -12.82
N HIS A 139 24.06 22.97 -13.35
CA HIS A 139 25.00 23.71 -14.18
C HIS A 139 26.37 23.84 -13.53
#